data_AF-A0A9P1V904-F1
#
_entry.id   AF-A0A9P1V904-F1
#
_cell.length_a   1.000
_cell.length_b   1.000
_cell.length_c   1.000
_cell.angle_alpha   90.00
_cell.angle_beta   90.00
_cell.angle_gamma   90.00
#
_symmetry.space_group_name_H-M   'P 1'
#
loop_
_entity.id
_entity.type
_entity.pdbx_description
1 polymer ?
#
loop_
_entity_poly.entity_id
_entity_poly.type
_entity_poly.pdbx_seq_one_letter_code
_entity_poly.pdbx_strand_id
1 'polypeptide(L)'
;MSKEKQNKALEMIKAVYDDGYAEINGNRYDFAKMTHKKRRKVFAFFTGIASELSRQSLEFLDTERFEEVERLMFDYVLFDGVQLSKQPDHFESYAGDYIMLITTALQVISFPFMAGSNMNSHSEAPGVQKFTLSPRT
;
A
#
# COMPACT_ATOMS: atom_id res chain seq x y z
N MET A 1 -12.28 2.99 15.25
CA MET A 1 -11.74 1.62 15.40
C MET A 1 -10.96 1.52 16.71
N SER A 2 -10.96 0.39 17.40
CA SER A 2 -10.10 0.22 18.59
C SER A 2 -8.63 0.08 18.18
N LYS A 3 -7.69 0.54 19.02
CA LYS A 3 -6.24 0.42 18.79
C LYS A 3 -5.80 -1.02 18.50
N GLU A 4 -6.45 -1.98 19.15
CA GLU A 4 -6.20 -3.41 18.97
C GLU A 4 -6.53 -3.90 17.54
N LYS A 5 -7.65 -3.43 16.95
CA LYS A 5 -8.00 -3.76 15.56
C LYS A 5 -7.01 -3.15 14.56
N GLN A 6 -6.49 -1.96 14.85
CA GLN A 6 -5.48 -1.31 14.02
C GLN A 6 -4.14 -2.05 14.06
N ASN A 7 -3.69 -2.47 15.25
CA ASN A 7 -2.47 -3.26 15.39
C ASN A 7 -2.57 -4.60 14.66
N LYS A 8 -3.68 -5.32 14.81
CA LYS A 8 -3.90 -6.59 14.10
C LYS A 8 -3.91 -6.42 12.59
N ALA A 9 -4.55 -5.36 12.07
CA ALA A 9 -4.53 -5.06 10.64
C ALA A 9 -3.10 -4.75 10.16
N LEU A 10 -2.32 -3.98 10.93
CA LEU A 10 -0.94 -3.67 10.61
C LEU A 10 -0.04 -4.91 10.61
N GLU A 11 -0.24 -5.84 11.55
CA GLU A 11 0.46 -7.13 11.59
C GLU A 11 0.15 -8.00 10.37
N MET A 12 -1.10 -8.04 9.92
CA MET A 12 -1.48 -8.76 8.70
C MET A 12 -0.80 -8.16 7.45
N ILE A 13 -0.78 -6.82 7.35
CA ILE A 13 -0.10 -6.13 6.25
C ILE A 13 1.42 -6.40 6.30
N LYS A 14 2.00 -6.40 7.50
CA LYS A 14 3.41 -6.72 7.71
C LYS A 14 3.75 -8.14 7.26
N ALA A 15 2.92 -9.12 7.59
CA ALA A 15 3.13 -10.49 7.16
C ALA A 15 3.20 -10.60 5.63
N VAL A 16 2.24 -10.00 4.92
CA VAL A 16 2.23 -9.95 3.45
C VAL A 16 3.46 -9.22 2.89
N TYR A 17 3.88 -8.12 3.53
CA TYR A 17 5.08 -7.38 3.14
C TYR A 17 6.36 -8.23 3.29
N ASP A 18 6.47 -8.99 4.38
CA ASP A 18 7.63 -9.81 4.69
C ASP A 18 7.67 -11.10 3.83
N ASP A 19 6.52 -11.74 3.63
CA ASP A 19 6.37 -12.93 2.79
C ASP A 19 6.55 -12.60 1.29
N GLY A 20 6.24 -11.35 0.92
CA GLY A 20 6.40 -10.85 -0.44
C GLY A 20 5.28 -11.30 -1.38
N TYR A 21 4.19 -11.87 -0.86
CA TYR A 21 3.01 -12.24 -1.65
C TYR A 21 1.73 -12.16 -0.83
N ALA A 22 0.60 -11.99 -1.50
CA ALA A 22 -0.74 -12.12 -0.92
C ALA A 22 -1.52 -13.25 -1.59
N GLU A 23 -2.31 -13.98 -0.81
CA GLU A 23 -3.31 -14.91 -1.34
C GLU A 23 -4.69 -14.25 -1.30
N ILE A 24 -5.35 -14.19 -2.46
CA ILE A 24 -6.66 -13.56 -2.64
C ILE A 24 -7.52 -14.55 -3.41
N ASN A 25 -8.65 -14.99 -2.84
CA ASN A 25 -9.58 -15.95 -3.46
C ASN A 25 -8.90 -17.22 -4.04
N GLY A 26 -7.80 -17.68 -3.44
CA GLY A 26 -7.03 -18.85 -3.88
C GLY A 26 -5.95 -18.54 -4.93
N ASN A 27 -5.84 -17.28 -5.36
CA ASN A 27 -4.83 -16.79 -6.30
C ASN A 27 -3.67 -16.13 -5.54
N ARG A 28 -2.44 -16.46 -5.95
CA ARG A 28 -1.22 -15.89 -5.39
C ARG A 28 -0.77 -14.68 -6.20
N TYR A 29 -0.53 -13.58 -5.51
CA TYR A 29 -0.02 -12.34 -6.08
C TYR A 29 1.31 -11.97 -5.42
N ASP A 30 2.41 -12.02 -6.17
CA ASP A 30 3.74 -11.72 -5.66
C ASP A 30 4.08 -10.22 -5.82
N PHE A 31 4.65 -9.62 -4.78
CA PHE A 31 5.08 -8.21 -4.74
C PHE A 31 6.57 -8.10 -4.99
N ALA A 32 6.94 -7.68 -6.20
CA ALA A 32 8.34 -7.39 -6.54
C ALA A 32 8.91 -6.20 -5.75
N LYS A 33 10.23 -6.19 -5.58
CA LYS A 33 10.93 -5.14 -4.83
C LYS A 33 10.75 -3.77 -5.50
N MET A 34 10.18 -2.82 -4.74
CA MET A 34 10.03 -1.42 -5.13
C MET A 34 11.05 -0.52 -4.40
N THR A 35 11.52 0.52 -5.08
CA THR A 35 12.29 1.61 -4.43
C THR A 35 11.37 2.50 -3.61
N HIS A 36 11.88 3.14 -2.54
CA HIS A 36 11.10 4.11 -1.77
C HIS A 36 10.56 5.28 -2.62
N LYS A 37 11.29 5.69 -3.67
CA LYS A 37 10.84 6.73 -4.62
C LYS A 37 9.56 6.33 -5.38
N LYS A 38 9.36 5.03 -5.63
CA LYS A 38 8.14 4.50 -6.23
C LYS A 38 7.05 4.32 -5.17
N ARG A 39 7.39 3.68 -4.04
CA ARG A 39 6.46 3.47 -2.92
C ARG A 39 5.84 4.78 -2.41
N ARG A 40 6.61 5.87 -2.34
CA ARG A 40 6.08 7.17 -1.85
C ARG A 40 4.94 7.74 -2.70
N LYS A 41 4.87 7.39 -3.99
CA LYS A 41 3.75 7.81 -4.85
C LYS A 41 2.46 7.10 -4.45
N VAL A 42 2.55 5.79 -4.26
CA VAL A 42 1.45 4.94 -3.77
C VAL A 42 1.03 5.39 -2.37
N PHE A 43 2.00 5.65 -1.48
CA PHE A 43 1.72 6.14 -0.14
C PHE A 43 1.01 7.51 -0.13
N ALA A 44 1.47 8.47 -0.93
CA ALA A 44 0.84 9.79 -1.01
C ALA A 44 -0.59 9.73 -1.56
N PHE A 45 -0.88 8.78 -2.45
CA PHE A 45 -2.24 8.49 -2.92
C PHE A 45 -3.07 7.86 -1.80
N PHE A 46 -2.57 6.79 -1.19
CA PHE A 46 -3.24 6.06 -0.10
C PHE A 46 -3.63 6.99 1.06
N THR A 47 -2.75 7.88 1.50
CA THR A 47 -3.08 8.86 2.56
C THR A 47 -4.12 9.89 2.11
N GLY A 48 -4.19 10.20 0.82
CA GLY A 48 -5.18 11.12 0.26
C GLY A 48 -6.59 10.53 0.25
N ILE A 49 -6.71 9.23 -0.01
CA ILE A 49 -7.99 8.50 -0.07
C ILE A 49 -8.38 7.81 1.25
N ALA A 50 -7.58 7.96 2.30
CA ALA A 50 -7.79 7.27 3.57
C ALA A 50 -9.19 7.55 4.18
N SER A 51 -9.71 8.78 4.01
CA SER A 51 -11.06 9.13 4.45
C SER A 51 -12.15 8.43 3.63
N GLU A 52 -11.94 8.23 2.34
CA GLU A 52 -12.89 7.54 1.45
C GLU A 52 -12.96 6.06 1.80
N LEU A 53 -11.79 5.41 1.96
CA LEU A 53 -11.69 4.02 2.42
C LEU A 53 -12.36 3.81 3.78
N SER A 54 -12.23 4.77 4.71
CA SER A 54 -12.89 4.69 6.02
C SER A 54 -14.42 4.75 5.95
N ARG A 55 -14.96 5.32 4.86
CA ARG A 55 -16.39 5.40 4.56
C ARG A 55 -16.85 4.30 3.60
N GLN A 56 -15.99 3.34 3.29
CA GLN A 56 -16.24 2.29 2.29
C GLN A 56 -16.57 2.84 0.89
N SER A 57 -16.10 4.05 0.58
CA SER A 57 -16.19 4.63 -0.77
C SER A 57 -15.00 4.18 -1.61
N LEU A 58 -15.29 3.84 -2.86
CA LEU A 58 -14.31 3.47 -3.89
C LEU A 58 -14.33 4.47 -5.06
N GLU A 59 -14.86 5.67 -4.86
CA GLU A 59 -14.95 6.72 -5.90
C GLU A 59 -13.57 7.07 -6.50
N PHE A 60 -12.49 6.94 -5.72
CA PHE A 60 -11.13 7.15 -6.22
C PHE A 60 -10.76 6.27 -7.42
N LEU A 61 -11.43 5.14 -7.64
CA LEU A 61 -11.12 4.22 -8.74
C LEU A 61 -11.31 4.87 -10.12
N ASP A 62 -12.19 5.87 -10.22
CA ASP A 62 -12.48 6.57 -11.48
C ASP A 62 -11.68 7.88 -11.63
N THR A 63 -10.52 7.98 -10.97
CA THR A 63 -9.67 9.18 -11.02
C THR A 63 -8.42 8.94 -11.85
N GLU A 64 -8.01 9.93 -12.66
CA GLU A 64 -6.73 9.89 -13.41
C GLU A 64 -5.54 9.57 -12.49
N ARG A 65 -5.59 10.08 -11.25
CA ARG A 65 -4.56 9.84 -10.25
C ARG A 65 -4.49 8.37 -9.83
N PHE A 66 -5.64 7.68 -9.76
CA PHE A 66 -5.66 6.26 -9.48
C PHE A 66 -5.11 5.46 -10.65
N GLU A 67 -5.46 5.76 -11.90
CA GLU A 67 -4.92 5.06 -13.08
C GLU A 67 -3.39 5.05 -13.11
N GLU A 68 -2.75 6.19 -12.78
CA GLU A 68 -1.29 6.28 -12.69
C GLU A 68 -0.71 5.40 -11.58
N VAL A 69 -1.40 5.36 -10.42
CA VAL A 69 -0.98 4.58 -9.25
C VAL A 69 -1.18 3.10 -9.51
N GLU A 70 -2.30 2.71 -10.09
CA GLU A 70 -2.62 1.34 -10.50
C GLU A 70 -1.56 0.81 -11.46
N ARG A 71 -1.28 1.53 -12.54
CA ARG A 71 -0.22 1.14 -13.49
C ARG A 71 1.11 0.93 -12.79
N LEU A 72 1.49 1.85 -11.90
CA LEU A 72 2.71 1.72 -11.10
C LEU A 72 2.68 0.51 -10.16
N MET A 73 1.54 0.18 -9.56
CA MET A 73 1.42 -1.00 -8.70
C MET A 73 1.51 -2.29 -9.53
N PHE A 74 0.80 -2.36 -10.65
CA PHE A 74 0.76 -3.55 -11.52
C PHE A 74 2.07 -3.83 -12.26
N ASP A 75 2.98 -2.85 -12.35
CA ASP A 75 4.37 -3.10 -12.73
C ASP A 75 5.17 -3.92 -11.68
N TYR A 76 4.68 -4.03 -10.45
CA TYR A 76 5.35 -4.69 -9.33
C TYR A 76 4.51 -5.78 -8.67
N VAL A 77 3.27 -5.99 -9.11
CA VAL A 77 2.45 -7.13 -8.70
C VAL A 77 2.47 -8.16 -9.82
N LEU A 78 2.82 -9.39 -9.48
CA LEU A 78 2.95 -10.50 -10.40
C LEU A 78 1.86 -11.53 -10.12
N PHE A 79 1.31 -12.08 -11.19
CA PHE A 79 0.48 -13.27 -11.19
C PHE A 79 1.15 -14.30 -12.10
N ASP A 80 1.37 -15.52 -11.60
CA ASP A 80 2.15 -16.58 -12.28
C ASP A 80 3.52 -16.11 -12.80
N GLY A 81 4.21 -15.26 -12.03
CA GLY A 81 5.51 -14.73 -12.38
C GLY A 81 5.49 -13.64 -13.48
N VAL A 82 4.32 -13.22 -13.93
CA VAL A 82 4.13 -12.17 -14.95
C VAL A 82 3.53 -10.93 -14.30
N GLN A 83 4.07 -9.75 -14.62
CA GLN A 83 3.53 -8.47 -14.14
C GLN A 83 2.07 -8.28 -14.60
N LEU A 84 1.19 -7.82 -13.71
CA LEU A 84 -0.20 -7.53 -14.06
C LEU A 84 -0.32 -6.43 -15.13
N SER A 85 0.64 -5.51 -15.21
CA SER A 85 0.66 -4.49 -16.27
C SER A 85 0.84 -5.06 -17.68
N LYS A 86 1.23 -6.34 -17.78
CA LYS A 86 1.32 -7.11 -19.04
C LYS A 86 0.14 -8.05 -19.27
N GLN A 87 -0.85 -8.03 -18.37
CA GLN A 87 -2.02 -8.90 -18.38
C GLN A 87 -3.31 -8.05 -18.28
N PRO A 88 -3.62 -7.23 -19.30
CA PRO A 88 -4.72 -6.26 -19.24
C PRO A 88 -6.08 -6.91 -18.98
N ASP A 89 -6.30 -8.13 -19.47
CA ASP A 89 -7.57 -8.86 -19.32
C ASP A 89 -7.59 -9.79 -18.10
N HIS A 90 -6.59 -9.72 -17.20
CA HIS A 90 -6.47 -10.61 -16.03
C HIS A 90 -7.78 -10.63 -15.22
N PHE A 91 -8.34 -9.46 -14.94
CA PHE A 91 -9.51 -9.33 -14.08
C PHE A 91 -10.83 -9.71 -14.76
N GLU A 92 -10.85 -9.96 -16.08
CA GLU A 92 -12.02 -10.56 -16.74
C GLU A 92 -12.23 -12.01 -16.29
N SER A 93 -11.14 -12.71 -15.92
CA SER A 93 -11.20 -14.07 -15.36
C SER A 93 -11.23 -14.10 -13.83
N TYR A 94 -10.81 -13.01 -13.18
CA TYR A 94 -10.62 -12.92 -11.72
C TYR A 94 -11.23 -11.64 -11.13
N ALA A 95 -12.44 -11.28 -11.55
CA ALA A 95 -13.09 -10.01 -11.19
C ALA A 95 -13.22 -9.81 -9.66
N GLY A 96 -13.46 -10.90 -8.92
CA GLY A 96 -13.56 -10.88 -7.45
C GLY A 96 -12.28 -10.45 -6.74
N ASP A 97 -11.13 -10.50 -7.42
CA ASP A 97 -9.83 -10.23 -6.83
C ASP A 97 -9.47 -8.75 -6.96
N TYR A 98 -10.03 -8.04 -7.93
CA TYR A 98 -9.58 -6.70 -8.33
C TYR A 98 -9.55 -5.70 -7.16
N ILE A 99 -10.68 -5.51 -6.48
CA ILE A 99 -10.79 -4.58 -5.35
C ILE A 99 -9.96 -5.05 -4.15
N MET A 100 -9.96 -6.36 -3.87
CA MET A 100 -9.18 -6.93 -2.77
C MET A 100 -7.69 -6.72 -3.00
N LEU A 101 -7.23 -6.90 -4.24
CA LEU A 101 -5.84 -6.72 -4.62
C LEU A 101 -5.44 -5.26 -4.58
N ILE A 102 -6.23 -4.34 -5.13
CA ILE A 102 -5.93 -2.90 -5.08
C ILE A 102 -5.78 -2.45 -3.63
N THR A 103 -6.75 -2.76 -2.78
CA THR A 103 -6.73 -2.32 -1.38
C THR A 103 -5.59 -2.97 -0.59
N THR A 104 -5.26 -4.23 -0.86
CA THR A 104 -4.10 -4.92 -0.27
C THR A 104 -2.79 -4.31 -0.75
N ALA A 105 -2.63 -4.10 -2.05
CA ALA A 105 -1.42 -3.54 -2.65
C ALA A 105 -1.13 -2.12 -2.13
N LEU A 106 -2.16 -1.26 -2.05
CA LEU A 106 -2.04 0.08 -1.47
C LEU A 106 -1.44 0.05 -0.06
N GLN A 107 -1.89 -0.89 0.78
CA GLN A 107 -1.43 -1.04 2.16
C GLN A 107 -0.02 -1.64 2.23
N VAL A 108 0.23 -2.75 1.54
CA VAL A 108 1.51 -3.47 1.55
C VAL A 108 2.64 -2.61 1.00
N ILE A 109 2.41 -1.94 -0.14
CA ILE A 109 3.41 -1.08 -0.76
C ILE A 109 3.72 0.15 0.14
N SER A 110 2.72 0.63 0.87
CA SER A 110 2.81 1.75 1.81
C SER A 110 3.41 1.38 3.16
N PHE A 111 3.46 0.09 3.52
CA PHE A 111 3.84 -0.39 4.85
C PHE A 111 5.14 0.20 5.39
N PRO A 112 6.24 0.33 4.62
CA PRO A 112 7.49 0.90 5.13
C PRO A 112 7.37 2.31 5.68
N PHE A 113 6.41 3.11 5.18
CA PHE A 113 6.16 4.47 5.65
C PHE A 113 5.18 4.50 6.81
N MET A 114 4.22 3.58 6.87
CA MET A 114 3.30 3.46 8.01
C MET A 114 4.02 2.96 9.26
N ALA A 115 4.92 1.99 9.12
CA ALA A 115 5.70 1.45 10.24
C ALA A 115 6.72 2.45 10.81
N GLY A 116 7.26 3.34 9.96
CA GLY A 116 8.28 4.32 10.35
C GLY A 116 7.73 5.70 10.75
N SER A 117 6.44 5.96 10.56
CA SER A 117 5.83 7.26 10.91
C SER A 117 5.00 7.14 12.18
N ASN A 118 5.09 8.14 13.06
CA ASN A 118 4.24 8.28 14.25
C ASN A 118 2.76 8.56 13.91
N MET A 119 2.27 8.16 12.73
CA MET A 119 0.88 8.37 12.30
C MET A 119 -0.14 7.58 13.15
N ASN A 120 0.32 6.73 14.06
CA ASN A 120 -0.51 6.09 15.10
C ASN A 120 -0.69 6.94 16.37
N SER A 121 -0.08 8.12 16.44
CA SER A 121 -0.26 9.08 17.53
C SER A 121 -1.12 10.23 17.02
N HIS A 122 -2.27 10.46 17.65
CA HIS A 122 -3.05 11.68 17.52
C HIS A 122 -2.15 12.92 17.48
N SER A 123 -2.53 13.91 16.68
CA SER A 123 -1.93 15.24 16.62
C SER A 123 -1.55 15.78 18.00
N GLU A 124 -0.30 15.61 18.36
CA GLU A 124 0.48 16.63 19.04
C GLU A 124 1.62 16.98 18.07
N ALA A 125 1.81 18.28 17.84
CA ALA A 125 2.83 18.78 16.93
C ALA A 125 4.17 18.06 17.20
N PRO A 126 4.88 17.55 16.17
CA PRO A 126 6.16 16.91 16.40
C PRO A 126 7.09 17.92 17.06
N GLY A 127 7.44 17.67 18.32
CA GLY A 127 8.61 18.28 18.91
C GLY A 127 9.76 18.04 17.95
N VAL A 128 10.29 19.13 17.40
CA VAL A 128 11.41 19.14 16.44
C VAL A 128 12.44 18.12 16.89
N GLN A 129 12.60 17.02 16.15
CA GLN A 129 13.74 16.13 16.33
C GLN A 129 14.98 16.98 16.06
N LYS A 130 15.64 17.42 17.12
CA LYS A 130 16.93 18.12 17.04
C LYS A 130 17.96 17.09 16.60
N PHE A 131 18.16 16.96 15.29
CA PHE A 131 19.35 16.34 14.74
C PHE A 131 20.53 17.21 15.15
N THR A 132 21.21 16.85 16.24
CA THR A 132 22.53 17.38 16.56
C THR A 132 23.49 16.71 15.59
N LEU A 133 23.78 17.38 14.48
CA LEU A 133 24.93 17.05 13.64
C LEU A 133 26.17 17.39 14.47
N SER A 134 26.81 16.38 15.06
CA SER A 134 28.15 16.54 15.60
C SER A 134 29.08 16.95 14.45
N PRO A 135 29.82 18.06 14.55
CA PRO A 135 30.80 18.43 13.55
C PRO A 135 31.82 17.29 13.47
N ARG A 136 32.10 16.80 12.25
CA ARG A 136 33.30 16.00 12.03
C ARG A 136 34.49 16.95 12.20
N THR A 137 35.37 16.60 13.14
CA THR A 137 36.72 17.17 13.34
C THR A 137 37.49 17.27 12.04
#